data_AF-A0A1E3JDH6-F1
#
_entry.id   AF-A0A1E3JDH6-F1
#
_cell.length_a   1.000
_cell.length_b   1.000
_cell.length_c   1.000
_cell.angle_alpha   90.00
_cell.angle_beta   90.00
_cell.angle_gamma   90.00
#
_symmetry.space_group_name_H-M   'P 1'
#
loop_
_entity.id
_entity.type
_entity.pdbx_description
1 polymer ?
#
loop_
_entity_poly.entity_id
_entity_poly.type
_entity_poly.pdbx_seq_one_letter_code
_entity_poly.pdbx_strand_id
1 'polypeptide(L)'
;MHIAAPALIALLAIIPAQASVFTQKNARATFYYDTAEASSNGHEACGSTPGDPVPAGWAESSGINKGVPYCEYHRGKTLDEIGTNNIVAINAATLAGDPHKYCGREVQITKAGGSKFNYSGGKLYIWDGCQACQDANSGIIDLSAPTFVELKGGTCSGNNPDGLTYEVLDNYVVDPSSVGF
;
A
#
# COMPACT_ATOMS: atom_id res chain seq x y z
N MET A 1 19.94 29.89 -52.34
CA MET A 1 20.14 29.61 -50.91
C MET A 1 18.98 28.77 -50.42
N HIS A 2 19.20 27.48 -50.14
CA HIS A 2 18.19 26.61 -49.55
C HIS A 2 18.56 26.42 -48.08
N ILE A 3 17.70 26.92 -47.18
CA ILE A 3 17.86 26.75 -45.73
C ILE A 3 17.17 25.42 -45.40
N ALA A 4 17.95 24.39 -45.10
CA ALA A 4 17.43 23.12 -44.59
C ALA A 4 17.13 23.27 -43.09
N ALA A 5 15.85 23.17 -42.73
CA ALA A 5 15.41 23.12 -41.33
C ALA A 5 15.68 21.71 -40.77
N PRO A 6 16.28 21.59 -39.56
CA PRO A 6 16.49 20.29 -38.95
C PRO A 6 15.18 19.80 -38.32
N ALA A 7 14.68 18.67 -38.78
CA ALA A 7 13.56 17.97 -38.15
C ALA A 7 14.03 17.33 -36.84
N LEU A 8 13.57 17.85 -35.71
CA LEU A 8 13.80 17.28 -34.39
C LEU A 8 12.86 16.06 -34.24
N ILE A 9 13.39 14.85 -34.38
CA ILE A 9 12.66 13.62 -34.09
C ILE A 9 12.67 13.41 -32.58
N ALA A 10 11.54 13.67 -31.92
CA ALA A 10 11.35 13.34 -30.52
C ALA A 10 11.20 11.82 -30.37
N LEU A 11 12.22 11.17 -29.81
CA LEU A 11 12.18 9.75 -29.44
C LEU A 11 11.25 9.60 -28.22
N LEU A 12 9.99 9.20 -28.46
CA LEU A 12 9.10 8.73 -27.39
C LEU A 12 9.68 7.44 -26.83
N ALA A 13 10.28 7.50 -25.64
CA ALA A 13 10.68 6.31 -24.90
C ALA A 13 9.42 5.51 -24.55
N ILE A 14 9.23 4.36 -25.19
CA ILE A 14 8.21 3.38 -24.80
C ILE A 14 8.73 2.69 -23.55
N ILE A 15 8.34 3.20 -22.38
CA ILE A 15 8.59 2.50 -21.11
C ILE A 15 7.65 1.30 -21.09
N PRO A 16 8.15 0.06 -21.06
CA PRO A 16 7.29 -1.11 -20.97
C PRO A 16 6.45 -1.01 -19.70
N ALA A 17 5.13 -1.12 -19.83
CA ALA A 17 4.25 -1.25 -18.69
C ALA A 17 4.67 -2.52 -17.92
N GLN A 18 4.99 -2.38 -16.63
CA GLN A 18 5.25 -3.54 -15.78
C GLN A 18 4.01 -4.45 -15.79
N ALA A 19 4.22 -5.74 -16.02
CA ALA A 19 3.13 -6.70 -16.05
C ALA A 19 2.44 -6.76 -14.68
N SER A 20 1.11 -6.82 -14.67
CA SER A 20 0.34 -7.10 -13.46
C SER A 20 0.17 -8.61 -13.30
N VAL A 21 0.48 -9.14 -12.12
CA VAL A 21 0.21 -10.55 -11.76
C VAL A 21 -1.19 -10.72 -11.15
N PHE A 22 -1.81 -9.61 -10.74
CA PHE A 22 -3.16 -9.57 -10.18
C PHE A 22 -3.72 -8.15 -10.25
N THR A 23 -4.99 -8.03 -10.66
CA THR A 23 -5.69 -6.74 -10.69
C THR A 23 -7.04 -6.88 -10.01
N GLN A 24 -7.30 -6.00 -9.05
CA GLN A 24 -8.62 -5.84 -8.42
C GLN A 24 -9.22 -4.50 -8.85
N LYS A 25 -10.47 -4.55 -9.32
CA LYS A 25 -11.27 -3.36 -9.63
C LYS A 25 -12.31 -3.11 -8.55
N ASN A 26 -12.82 -1.88 -8.51
CA ASN A 26 -13.83 -1.42 -7.55
C ASN A 26 -13.42 -1.70 -6.10
N ALA A 27 -12.13 -1.53 -5.82
CA ALA A 27 -11.57 -1.74 -4.51
C ALA A 27 -11.91 -0.57 -3.58
N ARG A 28 -11.95 -0.86 -2.27
CA ARG A 28 -12.09 0.13 -1.20
C ARG A 28 -10.85 0.10 -0.32
N ALA A 29 -10.28 1.26 -0.03
CA ALA A 29 -9.15 1.35 0.90
C ALA A 29 -9.63 1.39 2.35
N THR A 30 -8.90 0.74 3.24
CA THR A 30 -8.98 0.91 4.70
C THR A 30 -7.58 1.20 5.23
N PHE A 31 -7.44 1.40 6.54
CA PHE A 31 -6.14 1.45 7.18
C PHE A 31 -6.14 0.65 8.48
N TYR A 32 -4.97 0.13 8.86
CA TYR A 32 -4.85 -0.74 10.03
C TYR A 32 -3.60 -0.53 10.88
N TYR A 33 -2.64 0.31 10.50
CA TYR A 33 -1.46 0.55 11.34
C TYR A 33 -0.82 1.91 11.06
N ASP A 34 0.02 2.38 11.98
CA ASP A 34 0.80 3.61 11.83
C ASP A 34 2.13 3.50 12.61
N THR A 35 3.22 3.16 11.92
CA THR A 35 4.54 3.05 12.56
C THR A 35 5.14 4.40 12.93
N ALA A 36 4.62 5.51 12.39
CA ALA A 36 5.12 6.84 12.75
C ALA A 36 4.64 7.23 14.15
N GLU A 37 3.43 6.83 14.53
CA GLU A 37 2.85 7.03 15.87
C GLU A 37 3.72 6.39 16.96
N ALA A 38 4.33 5.24 16.69
CA ALA A 38 5.20 4.52 17.63
C ALA A 38 6.53 5.23 17.97
N SER A 39 6.80 6.40 17.39
CA SER A 39 8.00 7.17 17.66
C SER A 39 7.71 8.32 18.64
N SER A 40 8.64 8.59 19.56
CA SER A 40 8.52 9.64 20.58
C SER A 40 8.43 11.08 20.02
N ASN A 41 8.63 11.26 18.71
CA ASN A 41 8.42 12.50 17.96
C ASN A 41 7.49 12.28 16.75
N GLY A 42 6.71 11.20 16.80
CA GLY A 42 5.83 10.74 15.75
C GLY A 42 4.64 11.65 15.54
N HIS A 43 4.23 11.79 14.29
CA HIS A 43 2.94 12.40 13.97
C HIS A 43 1.97 11.25 13.67
N GLU A 44 0.93 11.10 14.51
CA GLU A 44 -0.19 10.20 14.21
C GLU A 44 -0.93 10.72 12.98
N ALA A 45 -1.08 9.89 11.95
CA ALA A 45 -1.82 10.28 10.76
C ALA A 45 -3.34 10.31 10.98
N CYS A 46 -3.85 9.47 11.89
CA CYS A 46 -5.24 9.39 12.29
C CYS A 46 -5.36 9.40 13.82
N GLY A 47 -6.38 10.08 14.36
CA GLY A 47 -6.66 10.12 15.80
C GLY A 47 -6.49 11.50 16.42
N SER A 48 -5.77 12.39 15.72
CA SER A 48 -5.56 13.79 16.11
C SER A 48 -6.71 14.73 15.75
N THR A 49 -7.59 14.34 14.81
CA THR A 49 -8.61 15.24 14.25
C THR A 49 -10.03 14.83 14.67
N PRO A 50 -10.90 15.78 15.08
CA PRO A 50 -12.31 15.48 15.31
C PRO A 50 -12.98 14.85 14.08
N GLY A 51 -13.52 13.64 14.25
CA GLY A 51 -14.17 12.87 13.18
C GLY A 51 -13.32 11.73 12.62
N ASP A 52 -12.07 11.59 13.04
CA ASP A 52 -11.28 10.41 12.71
C ASP A 52 -11.94 9.16 13.31
N PRO A 53 -11.88 8.01 12.60
CA PRO A 53 -12.59 6.79 13.02
C PRO A 53 -11.84 6.01 14.12
N VAL A 54 -10.78 6.59 14.67
CA VAL A 54 -9.91 6.03 15.70
C VAL A 54 -9.58 7.13 16.73
N PRO A 55 -9.36 6.79 18.01
CA PRO A 55 -8.93 7.76 19.02
C PRO A 55 -7.45 8.17 18.80
N ALA A 56 -7.00 9.23 19.47
CA ALA A 56 -5.57 9.55 19.55
C ALA A 56 -4.79 8.39 20.19
N GLY A 57 -3.59 8.11 19.68
CA GLY A 57 -2.73 7.03 20.19
C GLY A 57 -3.26 5.62 19.91
N TRP A 58 -4.11 5.43 18.89
CA TRP A 58 -4.76 4.15 18.64
C TRP A 58 -3.81 3.05 18.19
N ALA A 59 -2.79 3.36 17.37
CA ALA A 59 -1.89 2.35 16.82
C ALA A 59 -1.00 1.78 17.94
N GLU A 60 -0.58 2.64 18.87
CA GLU A 60 0.12 2.20 20.09
C GLU A 60 -0.80 1.46 21.06
N SER A 61 -1.94 2.06 21.41
CA SER A 61 -2.82 1.52 22.48
C SER A 61 -3.53 0.22 22.09
N SER A 62 -3.82 0.02 20.81
CA SER A 62 -4.32 -1.27 20.29
C SER A 62 -3.23 -2.35 20.20
N GLY A 63 -1.96 -1.94 20.23
CA GLY A 63 -0.82 -2.83 19.99
C GLY A 63 -0.69 -3.32 18.55
N ILE A 64 -1.42 -2.71 17.59
CA ILE A 64 -1.48 -3.22 16.21
C ILE A 64 -0.10 -3.21 15.54
N ASN A 65 0.75 -2.23 15.84
CA ASN A 65 2.10 -2.19 15.28
C ASN A 65 3.05 -3.28 15.85
N LYS A 66 2.66 -3.96 16.94
CA LYS A 66 3.36 -5.14 17.45
C LYS A 66 2.94 -6.42 16.73
N GLY A 67 1.99 -6.35 15.80
CA GLY A 67 1.64 -7.45 14.92
C GLY A 67 2.80 -7.82 13.99
N VAL A 68 2.98 -9.12 13.77
CA VAL A 68 3.92 -9.67 12.79
C VAL A 68 3.16 -9.88 11.48
N PRO A 69 3.52 -9.16 10.40
CA PRO A 69 2.89 -9.35 9.09
C PRO A 69 3.01 -10.78 8.60
N TYR A 70 2.04 -11.24 7.81
CA TYR A 70 2.06 -12.61 7.28
C TYR A 70 3.38 -12.97 6.57
N CYS A 71 3.92 -12.06 5.75
CA CYS A 71 5.16 -12.29 5.01
C CYS A 71 6.43 -12.18 5.90
N GLU A 72 6.32 -11.86 7.19
CA GLU A 72 7.43 -11.91 8.16
C GLU A 72 7.54 -13.23 8.91
N TYR A 73 6.73 -14.23 8.59
CA TYR A 73 6.60 -15.48 9.35
C TYR A 73 7.94 -16.10 9.83
N HIS A 74 8.99 -16.07 9.01
CA HIS A 74 10.30 -16.63 9.37
C HIS A 74 11.18 -15.73 10.25
N ARG A 75 11.11 -14.40 10.09
CA ARG A 75 11.96 -13.46 10.87
C ARG A 75 11.26 -13.01 12.16
N GLY A 76 9.93 -13.03 12.17
CA GLY A 76 9.12 -12.62 13.32
C GLY A 76 9.16 -11.12 13.59
N LYS A 77 9.54 -10.29 12.62
CA LYS A 77 9.59 -8.84 12.81
C LYS A 77 8.19 -8.25 12.85
N THR A 78 7.94 -7.43 13.84
CA THR A 78 6.71 -6.64 13.97
C THR A 78 6.70 -5.44 13.02
N LEU A 79 5.53 -4.86 12.75
CA LEU A 79 5.42 -3.65 11.92
C LEU A 79 6.34 -2.52 12.42
N ASP A 80 6.41 -2.30 13.74
CA ASP A 80 7.33 -1.32 14.35
C ASP A 80 8.81 -1.63 14.10
N GLU A 81 9.20 -2.90 14.14
CA GLU A 81 10.60 -3.31 13.88
C GLU A 81 10.97 -3.21 12.39
N ILE A 82 9.99 -3.34 11.50
CA ILE A 82 10.19 -3.05 10.07
C ILE A 82 10.29 -1.53 9.86
N GLY A 83 9.51 -0.74 10.60
CA GLY A 83 9.62 0.73 10.65
C GLY A 83 9.27 1.41 9.34
N THR A 84 8.26 0.88 8.62
CA THR A 84 7.79 1.45 7.35
C THR A 84 6.28 1.50 7.28
N ASN A 85 5.76 2.50 6.59
CA ASN A 85 4.34 2.67 6.31
C ASN A 85 3.96 2.26 4.88
N ASN A 86 4.85 1.52 4.19
CA ASN A 86 4.66 1.12 2.80
C ASN A 86 4.02 -0.27 2.63
N ILE A 87 3.77 -0.98 3.73
CA ILE A 87 3.12 -2.30 3.72
C ILE A 87 1.64 -2.13 3.40
N VAL A 88 1.18 -2.97 2.48
CA VAL A 88 -0.21 -3.18 2.11
C VAL A 88 -0.64 -4.57 2.59
N ALA A 89 -1.81 -4.64 3.22
CA ALA A 89 -2.48 -5.90 3.47
C ALA A 89 -3.60 -6.14 2.45
N ILE A 90 -3.68 -7.37 1.95
CA ILE A 90 -4.76 -7.83 1.06
C ILE A 90 -5.57 -8.92 1.76
N ASN A 91 -6.64 -9.43 1.13
CA ASN A 91 -7.39 -10.57 1.65
C ASN A 91 -6.45 -11.70 2.11
N ALA A 92 -6.53 -12.06 3.39
CA ALA A 92 -5.59 -13.00 3.98
C ALA A 92 -5.66 -14.42 3.37
N ALA A 93 -6.83 -14.87 2.92
CA ALA A 93 -6.98 -16.15 2.23
C ALA A 93 -6.34 -16.11 0.84
N THR A 94 -6.45 -14.99 0.12
CA THR A 94 -5.76 -14.78 -1.15
C THR A 94 -4.24 -14.82 -0.98
N LEU A 95 -3.72 -14.11 0.02
CA LEU A 95 -2.28 -14.12 0.32
C LEU A 95 -1.79 -15.51 0.71
N ALA A 96 -2.48 -16.17 1.64
CA ALA A 96 -2.09 -17.50 2.13
C ALA A 96 -2.19 -18.60 1.04
N GLY A 97 -3.05 -18.41 0.04
CA GLY A 97 -3.19 -19.35 -1.08
C GLY A 97 -1.98 -19.38 -2.01
N ASP A 98 -1.25 -18.26 -2.16
CA ASP A 98 -0.02 -18.19 -2.97
C ASP A 98 0.93 -17.09 -2.49
N PRO A 99 1.67 -17.30 -1.39
CA PRO A 99 2.55 -16.28 -0.82
C PRO A 99 3.64 -15.83 -1.79
N HIS A 100 4.21 -16.74 -2.60
CA HIS A 100 5.26 -16.42 -3.58
C HIS A 100 4.76 -15.47 -4.67
N LYS A 101 3.47 -15.54 -5.00
CA LYS A 101 2.84 -14.61 -5.93
C LYS A 101 2.67 -13.20 -5.37
N TYR A 102 2.59 -13.00 -4.05
CA TYR A 102 2.22 -11.69 -3.50
C TYR A 102 3.27 -11.06 -2.58
N CYS A 103 3.87 -11.81 -1.67
CA CYS A 103 4.79 -11.27 -0.67
C CYS A 103 5.94 -10.49 -1.34
N GLY A 104 6.11 -9.23 -0.95
CA GLY A 104 7.18 -8.36 -1.39
C GLY A 104 6.93 -7.64 -2.71
N ARG A 105 5.84 -7.97 -3.41
CA ARG A 105 5.53 -7.36 -4.71
C ARG A 105 4.94 -5.97 -4.58
N GLU A 106 5.31 -5.13 -5.54
CA GLU A 106 4.85 -3.76 -5.65
C GLU A 106 3.34 -3.68 -5.89
N VAL A 107 2.71 -2.71 -5.25
CA VAL A 107 1.29 -2.39 -5.42
C VAL A 107 1.17 -1.01 -6.06
N GLN A 108 0.50 -0.95 -7.21
CA GLN A 108 0.08 0.30 -7.82
C GLN A 108 -1.41 0.50 -7.60
N ILE A 109 -1.78 1.62 -6.97
CA ILE A 109 -3.19 2.03 -6.82
C ILE A 109 -3.52 3.07 -7.89
N THR A 110 -4.68 2.93 -8.51
CA THR A 110 -5.30 3.89 -9.42
C THR A 110 -6.59 4.38 -8.79
N LYS A 111 -6.73 5.70 -8.63
CA LYS A 111 -7.92 6.34 -8.07
C LYS A 111 -9.12 6.17 -9.02
N ALA A 112 -10.34 6.36 -8.52
CA ALA A 112 -11.57 6.24 -9.32
C ALA A 112 -11.56 7.13 -10.59
N GLY A 113 -10.89 8.28 -10.56
CA GLY A 113 -10.70 9.16 -11.72
C GLY A 113 -9.65 8.71 -12.74
N GLY A 114 -9.04 7.53 -12.55
CA GLY A 114 -8.03 6.95 -13.46
C GLY A 114 -6.60 7.41 -13.22
N SER A 115 -6.35 8.35 -12.30
CA SER A 115 -5.00 8.79 -11.95
C SER A 115 -4.30 7.78 -11.05
N LYS A 116 -3.03 7.46 -11.35
CA LYS A 116 -2.18 6.68 -10.45
C LYS A 116 -1.92 7.43 -9.15
N PHE A 117 -2.02 6.73 -8.04
CA PHE A 117 -1.58 7.21 -6.74
C PHE A 117 -0.09 6.89 -6.57
N ASN A 118 0.70 7.91 -6.23
CA ASN A 118 2.11 7.78 -5.91
C ASN A 118 2.28 8.23 -4.47
N TYR A 119 2.52 7.30 -3.56
CA TYR A 119 2.71 7.61 -2.16
C TYR A 119 4.07 8.29 -1.93
N SER A 120 4.09 9.37 -1.15
CA SER A 120 5.32 10.13 -0.86
C SER A 120 6.37 9.32 -0.10
N GLY A 121 5.96 8.32 0.70
CA GLY A 121 6.86 7.40 1.40
C GLY A 121 7.52 6.35 0.50
N GLY A 122 7.20 6.32 -0.80
CA GLY A 122 7.79 5.43 -1.78
C GLY A 122 6.86 4.30 -2.23
N LYS A 123 7.46 3.24 -2.76
CA LYS A 123 6.70 2.12 -3.35
C LYS A 123 5.96 1.34 -2.27
N LEU A 124 4.68 1.10 -2.52
CA LEU A 124 3.84 0.23 -1.71
C LEU A 124 4.08 -1.23 -2.09
N TYR A 125 3.96 -2.14 -1.13
CA TYR A 125 4.14 -3.56 -1.39
C TYR A 125 3.29 -4.45 -0.48
N ILE A 126 2.89 -5.62 -0.97
CA ILE A 126 2.16 -6.59 -0.15
C ILE A 126 3.13 -7.22 0.84
N TRP A 127 2.77 -7.18 2.12
CA TRP A 127 3.53 -7.87 3.16
C TRP A 127 2.64 -8.52 4.23
N ASP A 128 1.34 -8.29 4.17
CA ASP A 128 0.42 -8.74 5.21
C ASP A 128 -0.94 -9.18 4.67
N GLY A 129 -1.70 -9.91 5.50
CA GLY A 129 -3.03 -10.39 5.21
C GLY A 129 -4.08 -9.76 6.13
N CYS A 130 -5.03 -9.03 5.55
CA CYS A 130 -6.19 -8.51 6.26
C CYS A 130 -7.21 -9.63 6.54
N GLN A 131 -7.29 -10.06 7.81
CA GLN A 131 -8.26 -11.05 8.29
C GLN A 131 -9.69 -10.51 8.22
N ALA A 132 -9.91 -9.24 8.56
CA ALA A 132 -11.21 -8.58 8.47
C ALA A 132 -11.73 -8.44 7.01
N CYS A 133 -10.85 -8.65 6.03
CA CYS A 133 -11.12 -8.56 4.60
C CYS A 133 -11.26 -9.94 3.93
N GLN A 134 -11.33 -11.03 4.69
CA GLN A 134 -11.26 -12.40 4.18
C GLN A 134 -12.41 -12.83 3.26
N ASP A 135 -13.52 -12.09 3.19
CA ASP A 135 -14.49 -12.30 2.13
C ASP A 135 -13.80 -12.08 0.78
N ALA A 136 -13.85 -13.09 -0.10
CA ALA A 136 -13.27 -13.05 -1.43
C ALA A 136 -13.83 -11.89 -2.27
N ASN A 137 -15.01 -11.37 -1.91
CA ASN A 137 -15.65 -10.24 -2.56
C ASN A 137 -15.33 -8.89 -1.91
N SER A 138 -14.55 -8.84 -0.83
CA SER A 138 -14.39 -7.62 -0.04
C SER A 138 -13.78 -6.49 -0.86
N GLY A 139 -12.92 -6.81 -1.84
CA GLY A 139 -12.22 -5.82 -2.66
C GLY A 139 -11.42 -4.83 -1.82
N ILE A 140 -11.09 -5.18 -0.56
CA ILE A 140 -10.42 -4.26 0.36
C ILE A 140 -8.91 -4.32 0.12
N ILE A 141 -8.30 -3.14 0.13
CA ILE A 141 -6.86 -2.95 0.26
C ILE A 141 -6.60 -2.19 1.56
N ASP A 142 -5.88 -2.80 2.48
CA ASP A 142 -5.67 -2.25 3.81
C ASP A 142 -4.28 -1.62 3.90
N LEU A 143 -4.22 -0.35 4.26
CA LEU A 143 -3.03 0.48 4.15
C LEU A 143 -2.50 0.87 5.53
N SER A 144 -1.33 1.50 5.57
CA SER A 144 -0.98 2.33 6.72
C SER A 144 -1.86 3.59 6.77
N ALA A 145 -2.08 4.13 7.97
CA ALA A 145 -2.81 5.38 8.15
C ALA A 145 -2.19 6.54 7.33
N PRO A 146 -0.86 6.76 7.31
CA PRO A 146 -0.25 7.78 6.44
C PRO A 146 -0.53 7.59 4.95
N THR A 147 -0.44 6.35 4.45
CA THR A 147 -0.73 6.07 3.03
C THR A 147 -2.20 6.31 2.71
N PHE A 148 -3.10 5.89 3.60
CA PHE A 148 -4.53 6.12 3.47
C PHE A 148 -4.88 7.61 3.45
N VAL A 149 -4.30 8.38 4.38
CA VAL A 149 -4.47 9.84 4.46
C VAL A 149 -4.06 10.50 3.15
N GLU A 150 -2.88 10.16 2.62
CA GLU A 150 -2.41 10.76 1.37
C GLU A 150 -3.27 10.34 0.17
N LEU A 151 -3.69 9.07 0.11
CA LEU A 151 -4.60 8.57 -0.93
C LEU A 151 -5.92 9.34 -0.94
N LYS A 152 -6.48 9.56 0.26
CA LYS A 152 -7.78 10.23 0.50
C LYS A 152 -7.72 11.75 0.34
N GLY A 153 -6.55 12.37 0.52
CA GLY A 153 -6.34 13.81 0.37
C GLY A 153 -6.19 14.58 1.68
N GLY A 154 -5.62 13.96 2.71
CA GLY A 154 -5.19 14.63 3.94
C GLY A 154 -6.10 14.43 5.16
N THR A 155 -6.96 13.41 5.18
CA THR A 155 -7.84 13.15 6.33
C THR A 155 -8.18 11.67 6.47
N CYS A 156 -8.46 11.22 7.71
CA CYS A 156 -9.02 9.90 8.00
C CYS A 156 -10.55 9.92 8.10
N SER A 157 -11.13 11.08 8.39
CA SER A 157 -12.55 11.29 8.66
C SER A 157 -13.46 11.04 7.44
N GLY A 158 -14.71 10.64 7.67
CA GLY A 158 -15.71 10.39 6.61
C GLY A 158 -15.49 9.08 5.85
N ASN A 159 -16.12 8.93 4.68
CA ASN A 159 -16.13 7.67 3.94
C ASN A 159 -14.73 7.25 3.45
N ASN A 160 -14.52 5.95 3.36
CA ASN A 160 -13.30 5.38 2.79
C ASN A 160 -13.21 5.59 1.28
N PRO A 161 -12.00 5.76 0.70
CA PRO A 161 -11.83 5.82 -0.74
C PRO A 161 -12.32 4.52 -1.39
N ASP A 162 -13.18 4.65 -2.39
CA ASP A 162 -13.76 3.54 -3.14
C ASP A 162 -13.56 3.72 -4.66
N GLY A 163 -14.05 2.77 -5.46
CA GLY A 163 -13.89 2.77 -6.91
C GLY A 163 -12.43 2.65 -7.37
N LEU A 164 -11.54 2.21 -6.47
CA LEU A 164 -10.12 2.09 -6.76
C LEU A 164 -9.86 0.89 -7.67
N THR A 165 -8.76 0.95 -8.41
CA THR A 165 -8.13 -0.25 -8.97
C THR A 165 -6.79 -0.41 -8.30
N TYR A 166 -6.45 -1.61 -7.82
CA TYR A 166 -5.08 -1.91 -7.43
C TYR A 166 -4.53 -3.06 -8.27
N GLU A 167 -3.26 -2.94 -8.60
CA GLU A 167 -2.50 -3.90 -9.38
C GLU A 167 -1.31 -4.36 -8.55
N VAL A 168 -1.09 -5.67 -8.51
CA VAL A 168 0.13 -6.27 -8.00
C VAL A 168 1.06 -6.44 -9.19
N LEU A 169 2.15 -5.68 -9.19
CA LEU A 169 3.07 -5.67 -10.32
C LEU A 169 4.07 -6.84 -10.19
N ASP A 170 4.56 -7.32 -11.33
CA ASP A 170 5.65 -8.28 -11.40
C ASP A 170 7.00 -7.61 -11.11
N ASN A 171 7.11 -6.99 -9.93
CA ASN A 171 8.30 -6.34 -9.43
C ASN A 171 8.36 -6.49 -7.90
N TYR A 172 9.53 -6.87 -7.38
CA TYR A 172 9.75 -6.94 -5.93
C TYR A 172 10.25 -5.58 -5.40
N VAL A 173 9.60 -5.08 -4.35
CA VAL A 173 10.10 -3.98 -3.51
C VAL A 173 10.95 -4.56 -2.38
N VAL A 174 10.50 -5.69 -1.84
CA VAL A 174 11.25 -6.51 -0.87
C VAL A 174 11.36 -7.90 -1.46
N ASP A 175 12.58 -8.44 -1.53
CA ASP A 175 12.81 -9.81 -1.99
C ASP A 175 12.32 -10.80 -0.93
N PRO A 176 11.28 -11.60 -1.21
CA PRO A 176 10.71 -12.51 -0.21
C PRO A 176 11.63 -13.71 0.08
N SER A 177 12.62 -14.00 -0.77
CA SER A 177 13.63 -15.02 -0.50
C SER A 177 14.57 -14.63 0.65
N SER A 178 14.71 -13.32 0.89
CA SER A 178 15.41 -12.81 2.08
C SER A 178 14.68 -13.10 3.39
N VAL A 179 13.44 -13.60 3.31
CA VAL A 179 12.59 -13.92 4.47
C VAL A 179 11.96 -15.33 4.38
N GLY A 180 12.45 -16.20 3.49
CA GLY A 180 12.11 -17.62 3.49
C GLY A 180 10.95 -18.06 2.58
N PHE A 181 10.55 -17.26 1.59
CA PHE A 181 9.66 -17.67 0.49
C PHE A 181 10.40 -17.73 -0.83
#